data_AF-A0A7C7UUD5-F1
#
_entry.id   AF-A0A7C7UUD5-F1
#
_cell.length_a   1.000
_cell.length_b   1.000
_cell.length_c   1.000
_cell.angle_alpha   90.00
_cell.angle_beta   90.00
_cell.angle_gamma   90.00
#
_symmetry.space_group_name_H-M   'P 1'
#
loop_
_entity.id
_entity.type
_entity.pdbx_description
1 polymer ?
#
loop_
_entity_poly.entity_id
_entity_poly.type
_entity_poly.pdbx_seq_one_letter_code
_entity_poly.pdbx_strand_id
1 'polypeptide(L)'
;MRGTLVKVAFAIFARVAERIQPSQERRSYRMNWLDLLLFLTVIGTMLWGMSQGVVAQFIGLVGLYIATVASLWLYPSFAIFVGALMPKLSESGRETIAFLFLFILISNIVSAMMRSVFVTSPEERKRRRPREGMKEAMAKTAQRFVLAPLNLLGGMVFALISACVWISLVAAVLRYSLAVPWLAYDGVRVFLLEGFLQSRLISLSDAGLRIIYTSVSPWVPRTGGELPAIFSGQL
;
A
#
# COMPACT_ATOMS: atom_id res chain seq x y z
N MET A 1 5.91 -60.82 2.50
CA MET A 1 5.86 -59.92 3.68
C MET A 1 5.92 -58.42 3.38
N ARG A 2 6.29 -57.94 2.18
CA ARG A 2 6.33 -56.50 1.85
C ARG A 2 4.96 -55.81 1.60
N GLY A 3 3.89 -56.57 1.32
CA GLY A 3 2.57 -56.00 1.00
C GLY A 3 1.73 -55.54 2.21
N THR A 4 2.00 -56.08 3.40
CA THR A 4 1.17 -55.82 4.59
C THR A 4 1.52 -54.48 5.26
N LEU A 5 2.80 -54.11 5.24
CA LEU A 5 3.28 -52.84 5.80
C LEU A 5 2.76 -51.61 5.05
N VAL A 6 2.64 -51.69 3.72
CA VAL A 6 2.09 -50.60 2.90
C VAL A 6 0.60 -50.38 3.19
N LYS A 7 -0.17 -51.46 3.38
CA LYS A 7 -1.61 -51.37 3.71
C LYS A 7 -1.86 -50.77 5.09
N VAL A 8 -1.00 -51.09 6.07
CA VAL A 8 -1.10 -50.53 7.43
C VAL A 8 -0.71 -49.05 7.42
N ALA A 9 0.35 -48.66 6.70
CA ALA A 9 0.72 -47.26 6.56
C ALA A 9 -0.38 -46.43 5.86
N PHE A 10 -1.02 -46.98 4.82
CA PHE A 10 -2.11 -46.30 4.12
C PHE A 10 -3.39 -46.18 4.98
N ALA A 11 -3.72 -47.19 5.77
CA ALA A 11 -4.87 -47.15 6.68
C ALA A 11 -4.68 -46.16 7.83
N ILE A 12 -3.44 -46.01 8.34
CA ILE A 12 -3.10 -44.99 9.34
C ILE A 12 -3.18 -43.59 8.72
N PHE A 13 -2.66 -43.41 7.50
CA PHE A 13 -2.73 -42.12 6.81
C PHE A 13 -4.18 -41.72 6.50
N ALA A 14 -5.02 -42.66 6.07
CA ALA A 14 -6.44 -42.41 5.85
C ALA A 14 -7.19 -42.02 7.13
N ARG A 15 -6.94 -42.71 8.25
CA ARG A 15 -7.55 -42.37 9.56
C ARG A 15 -7.06 -41.05 10.15
N VAL A 16 -5.82 -40.65 9.85
CA VAL A 16 -5.28 -39.34 10.25
C VAL A 16 -5.86 -38.23 9.38
N ALA A 17 -6.02 -38.47 8.07
CA ALA A 17 -6.67 -37.52 7.16
C ALA A 17 -8.15 -37.28 7.55
N GLU A 18 -8.86 -38.33 7.96
CA GLU A 18 -10.27 -38.25 8.39
C GLU A 18 -10.45 -37.49 9.72
N ARG A 19 -9.44 -37.52 10.60
CA ARG A 19 -9.44 -36.75 11.87
C ARG A 19 -8.99 -35.29 11.74
N ILE A 20 -8.43 -34.89 10.59
CA ILE A 20 -8.01 -33.50 10.30
C ILE A 20 -9.10 -32.72 9.53
N GLN A 21 -10.31 -33.26 9.41
CA GLN A 21 -11.48 -32.50 8.97
C GLN A 21 -12.51 -32.32 10.10
N PRO A 22 -12.23 -31.48 11.12
CA PRO A 22 -13.30 -30.91 11.90
C PRO A 22 -13.97 -29.80 11.07
N SER A 23 -15.24 -30.02 10.69
CA SER A 23 -16.27 -28.98 10.67
C SER A 23 -15.89 -27.60 10.08
N GLN A 24 -15.25 -27.58 8.90
CA GLN A 24 -15.19 -26.38 8.02
C GLN A 24 -16.39 -26.34 7.05
N GLU A 25 -17.47 -27.06 7.36
CA GLU A 25 -18.72 -26.92 6.62
C GLU A 25 -19.33 -25.55 6.92
N ARG A 26 -19.29 -24.69 5.90
CA ARG A 26 -19.95 -23.38 5.85
C ARG A 26 -19.44 -22.35 6.85
N ARG A 27 -18.13 -22.16 6.93
CA ARG A 27 -17.60 -20.80 7.17
C ARG A 27 -18.03 -19.96 5.96
N SER A 28 -19.27 -19.44 5.98
CA SER A 28 -19.75 -18.51 4.98
C SER A 28 -18.63 -17.51 4.77
N TYR A 29 -18.08 -17.46 3.55
CA TYR A 29 -17.17 -16.41 3.12
C TYR A 29 -18.01 -15.13 3.06
N ARG A 30 -18.48 -14.65 4.21
CA ARG A 30 -18.92 -13.27 4.35
C ARG A 30 -17.63 -12.49 4.26
N MET A 31 -17.31 -12.09 3.03
CA MET A 31 -16.29 -11.08 2.82
C MET A 31 -16.64 -9.92 3.73
N ASN A 32 -15.70 -9.57 4.60
CA ASN A 32 -15.82 -8.39 5.42
C ASN A 32 -16.05 -7.19 4.48
N TRP A 33 -16.93 -6.27 4.86
CA TRP A 33 -17.21 -5.07 4.07
C TRP A 33 -15.92 -4.29 3.77
N LEU A 34 -14.97 -4.30 4.71
CA LEU A 34 -13.66 -3.68 4.55
C LEU A 34 -12.82 -4.42 3.51
N ASP A 35 -12.84 -5.76 3.49
CA ASP A 35 -12.15 -6.55 2.48
C ASP A 35 -12.69 -6.24 1.07
N LEU A 36 -14.02 -6.09 0.94
CA LEU A 36 -14.66 -5.70 -0.32
C LEU A 36 -14.22 -4.30 -0.77
N LEU A 37 -14.21 -3.33 0.14
CA LEU A 37 -13.81 -1.94 -0.16
C LEU A 37 -12.33 -1.87 -0.59
N LEU A 38 -11.45 -2.56 0.13
CA LEU A 38 -10.03 -2.63 -0.20
C LEU A 38 -9.81 -3.31 -1.55
N PHE A 39 -10.54 -4.41 -1.83
CA PHE A 39 -10.48 -5.09 -3.12
C PHE A 39 -10.90 -4.18 -4.29
N LEU A 40 -12.01 -3.45 -4.14
CA LEU A 40 -12.46 -2.47 -5.14
C LEU A 40 -11.44 -1.34 -5.34
N THR A 41 -10.82 -0.88 -4.25
CA THR A 41 -9.76 0.15 -4.30
C THR A 41 -8.54 -0.35 -5.07
N VAL A 42 -8.11 -1.59 -4.85
CA VAL A 42 -7.01 -2.22 -5.60
C VAL A 42 -7.34 -2.34 -7.08
N ILE A 43 -8.55 -2.81 -7.43
CA ILE A 43 -8.97 -2.88 -8.84
C ILE A 43 -8.99 -1.48 -9.48
N GLY A 44 -9.59 -0.49 -8.80
CA GLY A 44 -9.67 0.88 -9.30
C GLY A 44 -8.30 1.50 -9.56
N THR A 45 -7.35 1.29 -8.63
CA THR A 45 -5.98 1.78 -8.78
C THR A 45 -5.21 1.06 -9.89
N MET A 46 -5.41 -0.24 -10.09
CA MET A 46 -4.82 -0.97 -11.22
C MET A 46 -5.34 -0.46 -12.57
N LEU A 47 -6.65 -0.26 -12.70
CA LEU A 47 -7.26 0.28 -13.91
C LEU A 47 -6.78 1.71 -14.21
N TRP A 48 -6.66 2.54 -13.17
CA TRP A 48 -6.05 3.86 -13.29
C TRP A 48 -4.58 3.78 -13.70
N GLY A 49 -3.82 2.86 -13.11
CA GLY A 49 -2.42 2.61 -13.41
C GLY A 49 -2.14 2.25 -14.86
N MET A 50 -3.03 1.43 -15.43
CA MET A 50 -3.00 1.05 -16.84
C MET A 50 -3.00 2.28 -17.76
N SER A 51 -3.73 3.35 -17.40
CA SER A 51 -3.84 4.56 -18.22
C SER A 51 -2.60 5.47 -18.17
N GLN A 52 -1.83 5.43 -17.08
CA GLN A 52 -0.68 6.33 -16.88
C GLN A 52 0.62 5.79 -17.46
N GLY A 53 0.73 4.46 -17.65
CA GLY A 53 1.93 3.79 -18.13
C GLY A 53 3.01 3.58 -17.05
N VAL A 54 4.01 2.76 -17.38
CA VAL A 54 5.06 2.28 -16.45
C VAL A 54 5.86 3.41 -15.85
N VAL A 55 6.37 4.32 -16.70
CA VAL A 55 7.31 5.36 -16.27
C VAL A 55 6.66 6.31 -15.28
N ALA A 56 5.42 6.72 -15.53
CA ALA A 56 4.68 7.59 -14.62
C ALA A 56 4.42 6.92 -13.27
N GLN A 57 4.04 5.64 -13.28
CA GLN A 57 3.81 4.87 -12.04
C GLN A 57 5.10 4.66 -11.24
N PHE A 58 6.22 4.40 -11.92
CA PHE A 58 7.52 4.28 -11.28
C PHE A 58 7.96 5.59 -10.61
N ILE A 59 7.83 6.73 -11.32
CA ILE A 59 8.11 8.06 -10.75
C ILE A 59 7.21 8.34 -9.55
N GLY A 60 5.93 7.98 -9.63
CA GLY A 60 4.99 8.09 -8.52
C GLY A 60 5.40 7.27 -7.30
N LEU A 61 5.87 6.04 -7.51
CA LEU A 61 6.36 5.16 -6.44
C LEU A 61 7.64 5.72 -5.78
N VAL A 62 8.58 6.25 -6.57
CA VAL A 62 9.78 6.93 -6.06
C VAL A 62 9.38 8.18 -5.25
N GLY A 63 8.41 8.96 -5.75
CA GLY A 63 7.90 10.12 -5.04
C GLY A 63 7.24 9.76 -3.71
N LEU A 64 6.47 8.68 -3.68
CA LEU A 64 5.87 8.12 -2.46
C LEU A 64 6.92 7.69 -1.44
N TYR A 65 7.99 7.05 -1.90
CA TYR A 65 9.12 6.66 -1.05
C TYR A 65 9.80 7.89 -0.42
N ILE A 66 10.15 8.90 -1.23
CA ILE A 66 10.75 10.15 -0.75
C ILE A 66 9.83 10.85 0.25
N ALA A 67 8.53 10.93 -0.05
CA ALA A 67 7.56 11.55 0.85
C ALA A 67 7.49 10.82 2.19
N THR A 68 7.53 9.48 2.20
CA THR A 68 7.52 8.67 3.42
C THR A 68 8.78 8.94 4.26
N VAL A 69 9.96 8.90 3.64
CA VAL A 69 11.25 9.14 4.31
C VAL A 69 11.30 10.55 4.91
N ALA A 70 10.95 11.58 4.13
CA ALA A 70 10.98 12.96 4.57
C ALA A 70 9.96 13.24 5.69
N SER A 71 8.78 12.64 5.63
CA SER A 71 7.77 12.75 6.70
C SER A 71 8.26 12.14 7.99
N LEU A 72 8.93 10.98 7.93
CA LEU A 72 9.52 10.32 9.09
C LEU A 72 10.65 11.14 9.73
N TRP A 73 11.36 11.95 8.95
CA TRP A 73 12.37 12.87 9.49
C TRP A 73 11.75 14.06 10.22
N LEU A 74 10.67 14.62 9.65
CA LEU A 74 10.12 15.90 10.09
C LEU A 74 9.04 15.76 11.16
N TYR A 75 8.40 14.59 11.28
CA TYR A 75 7.29 14.41 12.22
C TYR A 75 7.64 14.65 13.69
N PRO A 76 8.83 14.30 14.24
CA PRO A 76 9.08 14.51 15.67
C PRO A 76 9.09 16.00 16.02
N SER A 77 9.78 16.80 15.19
CA SER A 77 9.82 18.26 15.33
C SER A 77 8.43 18.88 15.17
N PHE A 78 7.64 18.37 14.23
CA PHE A 78 6.30 18.89 13.98
C PHE A 78 5.28 18.44 15.03
N ALA A 79 5.44 17.28 15.64
CA ALA A 79 4.57 16.79 16.73
C ALA A 79 4.67 17.69 17.97
N ILE A 80 5.85 18.22 18.28
CA ILE A 80 6.05 19.22 19.34
C ILE A 80 5.23 20.49 19.04
N PHE A 81 5.27 20.96 17.79
CA PHE A 81 4.49 22.11 17.35
C PHE A 81 2.98 21.87 17.43
N VAL A 82 2.50 20.70 16.99
CA VAL A 82 1.09 20.30 17.12
C VAL A 82 0.69 20.23 18.60
N GLY A 83 1.56 19.74 19.47
CA GLY A 83 1.32 19.69 20.91
C GLY A 83 1.21 21.05 21.58
N ALA A 84 1.95 22.05 21.08
CA ALA A 84 1.81 23.43 21.54
C ALA A 84 0.47 24.05 21.12
N LEU A 85 -0.02 23.74 19.90
CA LEU A 85 -1.30 24.24 19.40
C LEU A 85 -2.52 23.54 20.01
N MET A 86 -2.40 22.23 20.27
CA MET A 86 -3.50 21.39 20.75
C MET A 86 -3.07 20.61 22.00
N PRO A 87 -3.00 21.26 23.18
CA PRO A 87 -2.49 20.63 24.40
C PRO A 87 -3.40 19.53 24.96
N LYS A 88 -4.68 19.48 24.55
CA LYS A 88 -5.66 18.48 24.98
C LYS A 88 -5.59 17.17 24.19
N LEU A 89 -4.81 17.12 23.10
CA LEU A 89 -4.67 15.92 22.28
C LEU A 89 -3.70 14.93 22.96
N SER A 90 -4.05 13.66 22.92
CA SER A 90 -3.16 12.58 23.37
C SER A 90 -1.84 12.62 22.60
N GLU A 91 -0.76 12.13 23.19
CA GLU A 91 0.55 12.03 22.53
C GLU A 91 0.45 11.32 21.18
N SER A 92 -0.22 10.17 21.18
CA SER A 92 -0.55 9.41 19.98
C SER A 92 -1.33 10.22 18.93
N GLY A 93 -2.36 10.95 19.34
CA GLY A 93 -3.13 11.79 18.42
C GLY A 93 -2.26 12.87 17.77
N ARG A 94 -1.37 13.51 18.55
CA ARG A 94 -0.44 14.53 18.05
C ARG A 94 0.53 13.98 17.01
N GLU A 95 1.14 12.83 17.28
CA GLU A 95 2.07 12.18 16.35
C GLU A 95 1.37 11.76 15.05
N THR A 96 0.17 11.20 15.15
CA THR A 96 -0.63 10.78 14.00
C THR A 96 -0.96 11.96 13.10
N ILE A 97 -1.48 13.04 13.68
CA ILE A 97 -1.86 14.25 12.96
C ILE A 97 -0.62 14.88 12.32
N ALA A 98 0.49 14.96 13.07
CA ALA A 98 1.74 15.50 12.57
C ALA A 98 2.27 14.71 11.37
N PHE A 99 2.35 13.38 11.50
CA PHE A 99 2.80 12.50 10.43
C PHE A 99 1.90 12.60 9.19
N LEU A 100 0.58 12.48 9.35
CA LEU A 100 -0.37 12.55 8.23
C LEU A 100 -0.29 13.89 7.51
N PHE A 101 -0.27 14.99 8.27
CA PHE A 101 -0.20 16.32 7.70
C PHE A 101 1.07 16.50 6.86
N LEU A 102 2.24 16.14 7.42
CA LEU A 102 3.51 16.20 6.70
C LEU A 102 3.52 15.27 5.49
N PHE A 103 3.01 14.05 5.63
CA PHE A 103 2.98 13.08 4.55
C PHE A 103 2.13 13.56 3.37
N ILE A 104 0.93 14.08 3.64
CA ILE A 104 0.07 14.67 2.61
C ILE A 104 0.75 15.90 1.98
N LEU A 105 1.31 16.79 2.81
CA LEU A 105 1.97 18.01 2.33
C LEU A 105 3.16 17.68 1.41
N ILE A 106 4.08 16.84 1.89
CA ILE A 106 5.29 16.46 1.16
C ILE A 106 4.94 15.64 -0.08
N SER A 107 3.99 14.70 0.01
CA SER A 107 3.53 13.93 -1.15
C SER A 107 2.98 14.83 -2.24
N ASN A 108 2.20 15.86 -1.89
CA ASN A 108 1.71 16.85 -2.85
C ASN A 108 2.83 17.71 -3.46
N ILE A 109 3.78 18.17 -2.64
CA ILE A 109 4.94 18.95 -3.13
C ILE A 109 5.77 18.11 -4.10
N VAL A 110 6.10 16.87 -3.74
CA VAL A 110 6.85 15.94 -4.59
C VAL A 110 6.08 15.64 -5.87
N SER A 111 4.77 15.39 -5.79
CA SER A 111 3.93 15.16 -6.96
C SER A 111 3.90 16.37 -7.91
N ALA A 112 3.75 17.58 -7.36
CA ALA A 112 3.77 18.81 -8.14
C ALA A 112 5.13 19.04 -8.82
N MET A 113 6.22 18.83 -8.08
CA MET A 113 7.58 18.96 -8.60
C MET A 113 7.84 17.95 -9.72
N MET A 114 7.48 16.68 -9.54
CA MET A 114 7.62 15.66 -10.59
C MET A 114 6.80 16.01 -11.84
N ARG A 115 5.58 16.52 -11.68
CA ARG A 115 4.79 16.98 -12.85
C ARG A 115 5.49 18.11 -13.61
N SER A 116 6.08 19.07 -12.90
CA SER A 116 6.80 20.17 -13.56
C SER A 116 8.04 19.72 -14.35
N VAL A 117 8.73 18.67 -13.89
CA VAL A 117 9.96 18.17 -14.55
C VAL A 117 9.64 17.28 -15.76
N PHE A 118 8.57 16.50 -15.70
CA PHE A 118 8.29 15.45 -16.70
C PHE A 118 7.21 15.82 -17.74
N VAL A 119 6.38 16.84 -17.50
CA VAL A 119 5.39 17.29 -18.49
C VAL A 119 6.05 18.28 -19.45
N THR A 120 6.68 17.76 -20.52
CA THR A 120 7.09 18.59 -21.66
C THR A 120 5.87 19.32 -22.22
N SER A 121 5.98 20.65 -22.40
CA SER A 121 4.90 21.51 -22.88
C SER A 121 4.26 20.94 -24.16
N PRO A 122 2.92 20.89 -24.27
CA PRO A 122 2.22 20.40 -25.46
C PRO A 122 2.63 21.13 -26.75
N GLU A 123 3.18 22.35 -26.65
CA GLU A 123 3.68 23.12 -27.79
C GLU A 123 4.93 22.51 -28.45
N GLU A 124 5.81 21.88 -27.68
CA GLU A 124 7.01 21.23 -28.22
C GLU A 124 6.67 19.93 -28.98
N ARG A 125 5.61 19.21 -28.55
CA ARG A 125 5.13 18.00 -29.25
C ARG A 125 4.59 18.31 -30.65
N LYS A 126 4.06 19.51 -30.89
CA LYS A 126 3.49 19.88 -32.19
C LYS A 126 4.58 20.23 -33.21
N ARG A 127 5.74 20.74 -32.76
CA ARG A 127 6.87 21.09 -33.65
C ARG A 127 7.71 19.89 -34.10
N ARG A 128 7.69 18.77 -33.38
CA ARG A 128 8.49 17.56 -33.70
C ARG A 128 7.72 16.48 -34.46
N ARG A 129 6.90 16.80 -35.47
CA ARG A 129 6.43 15.77 -36.42
C ARG A 129 7.39 15.70 -37.62
N PRO A 130 8.30 14.71 -37.70
CA PRO A 130 9.04 14.47 -38.93
C PRO A 130 8.06 13.90 -39.97
N ARG A 131 8.25 14.22 -41.24
CA ARG A 131 7.66 13.47 -42.36
C ARG A 131 8.35 12.08 -42.39
N GLU A 132 7.88 11.16 -41.56
CA GLU A 132 8.41 9.78 -41.48
C GLU A 132 8.03 8.98 -42.73
N GLY A 133 9.00 8.27 -43.32
CA GLY A 133 8.79 7.43 -44.49
C GLY A 133 7.99 6.16 -44.16
N MET A 134 7.35 5.56 -45.18
CA MET A 134 6.44 4.40 -45.00
C MET A 134 7.11 3.18 -44.32
N LYS A 135 8.42 2.99 -44.51
CA LYS A 135 9.20 1.91 -43.86
C LYS A 135 9.44 2.18 -42.36
N GLU A 136 9.69 3.42 -41.98
CA GLU A 136 9.86 3.83 -40.57
C GLU A 136 8.53 3.77 -39.82
N ALA A 137 7.43 4.13 -40.49
CA ALA A 137 6.08 4.00 -39.95
C ALA A 137 5.72 2.54 -39.63
N MET A 138 6.10 1.58 -40.49
CA MET A 138 5.89 0.14 -40.24
C MET A 138 6.70 -0.37 -39.05
N ALA A 139 8.00 -0.07 -38.98
CA ALA A 139 8.85 -0.48 -37.86
C ALA A 139 8.33 0.08 -36.52
N LYS A 140 7.92 1.36 -36.52
CA LYS A 140 7.33 2.03 -35.35
C LYS A 140 5.98 1.43 -34.95
N THR A 141 5.20 0.94 -35.90
CA THR A 141 3.92 0.26 -35.64
C THR A 141 4.14 -1.11 -35.00
N ALA A 142 5.06 -1.92 -35.55
CA ALA A 142 5.43 -3.21 -34.95
C ALA A 142 5.98 -3.04 -33.52
N GLN A 143 6.83 -2.04 -33.30
CA GLN A 143 7.36 -1.72 -31.98
C GLN A 143 6.26 -1.28 -31.00
N ARG A 144 5.26 -0.53 -31.47
CA ARG A 144 4.09 -0.16 -30.64
C ARG A 144 3.25 -1.37 -30.25
N PHE A 145 3.10 -2.39 -31.10
CA PHE A 145 2.33 -3.58 -30.75
C PHE A 145 2.94 -4.39 -29.61
N VAL A 146 4.27 -4.42 -29.48
CA VAL A 146 4.95 -5.13 -28.38
C VAL A 146 5.10 -4.23 -27.15
N LEU A 147 5.47 -2.96 -27.34
CA LEU A 147 5.71 -2.04 -26.22
C LEU A 147 4.42 -1.56 -25.55
N ALA A 148 3.30 -1.44 -26.30
CA ALA A 148 2.06 -0.94 -25.71
C ALA A 148 1.48 -1.91 -24.66
N PRO A 149 1.30 -3.22 -24.92
CA PRO A 149 0.84 -4.16 -23.90
C PRO A 149 1.79 -4.25 -22.71
N LEU A 150 3.11 -4.21 -22.96
CA LEU A 150 4.11 -4.23 -21.90
C LEU A 150 4.00 -2.98 -21.00
N ASN A 151 3.77 -1.81 -21.60
CA ASN A 151 3.58 -0.58 -20.85
C ASN A 151 2.26 -0.56 -20.07
N LEU A 152 1.20 -1.18 -20.59
CA LEU A 152 -0.08 -1.32 -19.89
C LEU A 152 0.06 -2.28 -18.69
N LEU A 153 0.63 -3.47 -18.92
CA LEU A 153 0.84 -4.48 -17.88
C LEU A 153 1.79 -3.98 -16.79
N GLY A 154 2.90 -3.36 -17.18
CA GLY A 154 3.82 -2.81 -16.20
C GLY A 154 3.17 -1.67 -15.40
N GLY A 155 2.37 -0.82 -16.05
CA GLY A 155 1.60 0.23 -15.36
C GLY A 155 0.64 -0.35 -14.31
N MET A 156 -0.05 -1.46 -14.63
CA MET A 156 -0.90 -2.17 -13.67
C MET A 156 -0.11 -2.75 -12.50
N VAL A 157 1.04 -3.38 -12.76
CA VAL A 157 1.89 -3.97 -11.70
C VAL A 157 2.41 -2.90 -10.75
N PHE A 158 2.93 -1.78 -11.28
CA PHE A 158 3.41 -0.69 -10.44
C PHE A 158 2.27 -0.01 -9.66
N ALA A 159 1.09 0.11 -10.25
CA ALA A 159 -0.07 0.64 -9.54
C ALA A 159 -0.57 -0.29 -8.43
N LEU A 160 -0.52 -1.62 -8.64
CA LEU A 160 -0.79 -2.59 -7.59
C LEU A 160 0.20 -2.46 -6.43
N ILE A 161 1.50 -2.37 -6.73
CA ILE A 161 2.54 -2.15 -5.70
C ILE A 161 2.27 -0.85 -4.94
N SER A 162 2.01 0.25 -5.66
CA SER A 162 1.67 1.54 -5.07
C SER A 162 0.43 1.46 -4.18
N ALA A 163 -0.63 0.78 -4.64
CA ALA A 163 -1.85 0.56 -3.86
C ALA A 163 -1.58 -0.22 -2.57
N CYS A 164 -0.77 -1.28 -2.63
CA CYS A 164 -0.34 -2.02 -1.44
C CYS A 164 0.39 -1.11 -0.46
N VAL A 165 1.27 -0.23 -0.94
CA VAL A 165 1.99 0.73 -0.08
C VAL A 165 1.02 1.70 0.59
N TRP A 166 0.13 2.31 -0.18
CA TRP A 166 -0.90 3.23 0.34
C TRP A 166 -1.82 2.56 1.35
N ILE A 167 -2.34 1.38 1.04
CA ILE A 167 -3.21 0.62 1.94
C ILE A 167 -2.47 0.29 3.24
N SER A 168 -1.19 -0.11 3.17
CA SER A 168 -0.38 -0.40 4.36
C SER A 168 -0.17 0.83 5.24
N LEU A 169 0.13 1.99 4.64
CA LEU A 169 0.30 3.24 5.37
C LEU A 169 -1.01 3.71 6.02
N VAL A 170 -2.11 3.69 5.26
CA VAL A 170 -3.44 4.07 5.78
C VAL A 170 -3.89 3.11 6.87
N ALA A 171 -3.67 1.81 6.69
CA ALA A 171 -3.96 0.80 7.70
C ALA A 171 -3.18 1.04 9.00
N ALA A 172 -1.88 1.33 8.92
CA ALA A 172 -1.03 1.61 10.07
C ALA A 172 -1.54 2.82 10.87
N VAL A 173 -1.81 3.93 10.17
CA VAL A 173 -2.37 5.15 10.77
C VAL A 173 -3.74 4.88 11.38
N LEU A 174 -4.63 4.20 10.67
CA LEU A 174 -5.98 3.93 11.14
C LEU A 174 -5.95 3.04 12.39
N ARG A 175 -5.13 1.99 12.40
CA ARG A 175 -4.95 1.12 13.57
C ARG A 175 -4.52 1.93 14.78
N TYR A 176 -3.54 2.81 14.60
CA TYR A 176 -3.03 3.64 15.67
C TYR A 176 -4.07 4.65 16.18
N SER A 177 -4.88 5.24 15.29
CA SER A 177 -5.99 6.13 15.64
C SER A 177 -7.14 5.42 16.38
N LEU A 178 -7.44 4.17 16.01
CA LEU A 178 -8.50 3.36 16.62
C LEU A 178 -8.12 2.80 17.99
N ALA A 179 -6.83 2.79 18.34
CA ALA A 179 -6.32 2.34 19.63
C ALA A 179 -6.79 3.23 20.79
N VAL A 180 -7.00 4.52 20.53
CA VAL A 180 -7.40 5.51 21.54
C VAL A 180 -8.93 5.66 21.57
N PRO A 181 -9.60 5.69 22.74
CA PRO A 181 -11.04 5.92 22.83
C PRO A 181 -11.47 7.27 22.24
N TRP A 182 -12.60 7.29 21.53
CA TRP A 182 -13.12 8.51 20.90
C TRP A 182 -14.27 9.07 21.74
N LEU A 183 -14.04 10.19 22.44
CA LEU A 183 -14.97 10.82 23.39
C LEU A 183 -16.42 10.97 22.87
N ALA A 184 -16.61 11.32 21.59
CA ALA A 184 -17.94 11.57 21.02
C ALA A 184 -18.45 10.47 20.07
N TYR A 185 -17.57 9.59 19.58
CA TYR A 185 -17.87 8.69 18.45
C TYR A 185 -17.36 7.26 18.68
N ASP A 186 -17.33 6.79 19.92
CA ASP A 186 -16.77 5.48 20.25
C ASP A 186 -17.48 4.31 19.55
N GLY A 187 -18.78 4.43 19.29
CA GLY A 187 -19.52 3.42 18.52
C GLY A 187 -19.00 3.25 17.08
N VAL A 188 -18.64 4.36 16.42
CA VAL A 188 -18.02 4.32 15.08
C VAL A 188 -16.62 3.71 15.16
N ARG A 189 -15.85 4.08 16.19
CA ARG A 189 -14.51 3.53 16.43
C ARG A 189 -14.57 2.00 16.59
N VAL A 190 -15.47 1.49 17.43
CA VAL A 190 -15.63 0.05 17.68
C VAL A 190 -16.07 -0.69 16.41
N PHE A 191 -17.03 -0.14 15.65
CA PHE A 191 -17.44 -0.72 14.37
C PHE A 191 -16.28 -0.82 13.36
N LEU A 192 -15.49 0.25 13.23
CA LEU A 192 -14.32 0.26 12.36
C LEU A 192 -13.25 -0.72 12.85
N LEU A 193 -12.98 -0.75 14.16
CA LEU A 193 -11.99 -1.64 14.76
C LEU A 193 -12.38 -3.11 14.57
N GLU A 194 -13.65 -3.47 14.75
CA GLU A 194 -14.15 -4.81 14.50
C GLU A 194 -13.97 -5.22 13.02
N GLY A 195 -14.34 -4.33 12.10
CA GLY A 195 -14.09 -4.51 10.67
C GLY A 195 -12.59 -4.67 10.36
N PHE A 196 -11.74 -3.93 11.05
CA PHE A 196 -10.29 -3.98 10.87
C PHE A 196 -9.68 -5.31 11.37
N LEU A 197 -10.10 -5.78 12.55
CA LEU A 197 -9.61 -7.02 13.16
C LEU A 197 -10.06 -8.28 12.40
N GLN A 198 -11.24 -8.24 11.78
CA GLN A 198 -11.77 -9.38 11.01
C GLN A 198 -11.22 -9.43 9.56
N SER A 199 -10.56 -8.38 9.08
CA SER A 199 -10.11 -8.27 7.68
C SER A 199 -8.84 -9.08 7.41
N ARG A 200 -8.87 -9.89 6.36
CA ARG A 200 -7.67 -10.63 5.90
C ARG A 200 -6.72 -9.74 5.12
N LEU A 201 -7.24 -8.77 4.38
CA LEU A 201 -6.41 -7.84 3.61
C LEU A 201 -5.57 -6.92 4.51
N ILE A 202 -6.06 -6.61 5.71
CA ILE A 202 -5.26 -5.92 6.73
C ILE A 202 -4.07 -6.76 7.19
N SER A 203 -4.23 -8.08 7.35
CA SER A 203 -3.09 -8.95 7.68
C SER A 203 -2.04 -8.96 6.55
N LEU A 204 -2.46 -8.86 5.28
CA LEU A 204 -1.54 -8.71 4.16
C LEU A 204 -0.86 -7.33 4.15
N SER A 205 -1.59 -6.28 4.52
CA SER A 205 -1.04 -4.92 4.61
C SER A 205 0.03 -4.80 5.70
N ASP A 206 -0.03 -5.61 6.76
CA ASP A 206 1.04 -5.70 7.77
C ASP A 206 2.36 -6.21 7.17
N ALA A 207 2.30 -7.16 6.23
CA ALA A 207 3.49 -7.62 5.51
C ALA A 207 4.05 -6.49 4.63
N GLY A 208 3.17 -5.73 3.95
CA GLY A 208 3.55 -4.54 3.19
C GLY A 208 4.21 -3.48 4.04
N LEU A 209 3.65 -3.19 5.22
CA LEU A 209 4.19 -2.24 6.18
C LEU A 209 5.60 -2.62 6.64
N ARG A 210 5.86 -3.91 6.90
CA ARG A 210 7.20 -4.41 7.25
C ARG A 210 8.22 -4.19 6.13
N ILE A 211 7.81 -4.38 4.87
CA ILE A 211 8.68 -4.13 3.72
C ILE A 211 8.99 -2.63 3.61
N ILE A 212 7.98 -1.77 3.71
CA ILE A 212 8.14 -0.31 3.68
C ILE A 212 9.09 0.11 4.80
N TYR A 213 8.83 -0.33 6.02
CA TYR A 213 9.67 -0.04 7.17
C TYR A 213 11.12 -0.47 6.93
N THR A 214 11.36 -1.71 6.50
CA THR A 214 12.71 -2.21 6.25
C THR A 214 13.44 -1.36 5.21
N SER A 215 12.74 -0.92 4.16
CA SER A 215 13.31 -0.10 3.09
C SER A 215 13.60 1.36 3.49
N VAL A 216 12.86 1.90 4.47
CA VAL A 216 13.04 3.28 4.95
C VAL A 216 13.97 3.33 6.18
N SER A 217 14.08 2.23 6.94
CA SER A 217 14.88 2.13 8.16
C SER A 217 16.33 2.61 8.06
N PRO A 218 17.07 2.46 6.93
CA PRO A 218 18.44 2.97 6.83
C PRO A 218 18.51 4.51 6.89
N TRP A 219 17.40 5.17 6.55
CA TRP A 219 17.33 6.62 6.48
C TRP A 219 16.77 7.25 7.74
N VAL A 220 16.01 6.52 8.56
CA VAL A 220 15.34 7.11 9.74
C VAL A 220 16.38 7.34 10.86
N PRO A 221 16.51 8.57 11.38
CA PRO A 221 17.43 8.87 12.47
C PRO A 221 17.01 8.09 13.73
N ARG A 222 17.95 7.36 14.34
CA ARG A 222 17.73 6.54 15.54
C ARG A 222 17.64 7.36 16.84
N THR A 223 17.33 8.65 16.75
CA THR A 223 17.57 9.68 17.78
C THR A 223 16.76 9.56 19.07
N GLY A 224 16.11 8.43 19.33
CA GLY A 224 15.38 8.18 20.58
C GLY A 224 15.08 6.71 20.89
N GLY A 225 15.76 5.75 20.24
CA GLY A 225 15.65 4.31 20.56
C GLY A 225 14.34 3.61 20.19
N GLU A 226 13.22 4.34 20.07
CA GLU A 226 11.92 3.76 19.77
C GLU A 226 11.38 4.25 18.42
N LEU A 227 10.75 3.33 17.71
CA LEU A 227 10.11 3.57 16.43
C LEU A 227 8.94 4.54 16.60
N PRO A 228 8.57 5.35 15.58
CA PRO A 228 7.31 6.05 15.62
C PRO A 228 6.22 5.04 15.94
N ALA A 229 5.38 5.31 16.94
CA ALA A 229 4.43 4.33 17.46
C ALA A 229 3.42 3.85 16.39
N ILE A 230 3.27 4.61 15.30
CA ILE A 230 2.52 4.24 14.09
C ILE A 230 3.11 3.00 13.38
N PHE A 231 4.43 2.78 13.46
CA PHE A 231 5.15 1.69 12.79
C PHE A 231 5.55 0.55 13.74
N SER A 232 5.48 0.74 15.07
CA SER A 232 5.83 -0.31 16.03
C SER A 232 4.82 -1.47 16.01
N GLY A 233 3.61 -1.26 15.48
CA GLY A 233 2.60 -2.30 15.31
C GLY A 233 2.14 -2.95 16.62
N GLN A 234 2.53 -2.40 17.77
CA GLN A 234 2.18 -2.88 19.09
C GLN A 234 0.93 -2.12 19.57
N LEU A 235 -0.16 -2.88 19.68
CA LEU A 235 -1.19 -2.69 20.69
C LEU A 235 -0.79 -3.49 21.92
#